data_AF-A0A968MAL2-F1
#
_entry.id   AF-A0A968MAL2-F1
#
_cell.length_a   1.000
_cell.length_b   1.000
_cell.length_c   1.000
_cell.angle_alpha   90.00
_cell.angle_beta   90.00
_cell.angle_gamma   90.00
#
_symmetry.space_group_name_H-M   'P 1'
#
loop_
_entity.id
_entity.type
_entity.pdbx_description
1 polymer ?
#
loop_
_entity_poly.entity_id
_entity_poly.type
_entity_poly.pdbx_seq_one_letter_code
_entity_poly.pdbx_strand_id
1 'polypeptide(L)'
;MWGTGGAWAPLVVGDRLAELATMKAAVGFASPHPVSDWGLLRRALDYVRPLAKPVLLWAWDRGLAGDGCLWDGPLSLALGLPSVPVSAEVAPLAAVLAVVATTGTPVHLMRIATAAGWRRSPGRRRRDCP
;
A
#
# COMPACT_ATOMS: atom_id res chain seq x y z
N MET A 1 18.51 10.42 5.15
CA MET A 1 18.64 10.22 6.61
C MET A 1 17.29 10.53 7.23
N TRP A 2 16.61 9.57 7.83
CA TRP A 2 15.30 9.77 8.48
C TRP A 2 15.53 9.91 9.99
N GLY A 3 15.24 11.10 10.54
CA GLY A 3 15.42 11.45 11.94
C GLY A 3 14.31 10.93 12.85
N THR A 4 14.67 10.68 14.11
CA THR A 4 13.95 9.98 15.18
C THR A 4 12.80 10.76 15.86
N GLY A 5 12.25 11.80 15.23
CA GLY A 5 11.12 12.56 15.78
C GLY A 5 9.90 12.46 14.87
N GLY A 6 8.91 11.65 15.23
CA GLY A 6 7.61 11.63 14.54
C GLY A 6 7.60 11.01 13.12
N ALA A 7 8.62 10.23 12.76
CA ALA A 7 8.73 9.65 11.43
C ALA A 7 7.85 8.40 11.26
N TRP A 8 7.34 8.21 10.05
CA TRP A 8 6.75 6.95 9.60
C TRP A 8 7.82 5.85 9.61
N ALA A 9 7.53 4.72 10.25
CA ALA A 9 8.42 3.57 10.27
C ALA A 9 8.15 2.65 9.07
N PRO A 10 9.16 1.97 8.52
CA PRO A 10 8.93 0.94 7.53
C PRO A 10 8.13 -0.22 8.13
N LEU A 11 7.09 -0.68 7.44
CA LEU A 11 6.35 -1.88 7.82
C LEU A 11 7.17 -3.16 7.54
N VAL A 12 7.91 -3.13 6.44
CA VAL A 12 8.71 -4.23 5.91
C VAL A 12 10.06 -3.67 5.48
N VAL A 13 11.14 -4.41 5.74
CA VAL A 13 12.50 -4.11 5.31
C VAL A 13 13.00 -5.30 4.49
N GLY A 14 13.09 -5.12 3.16
CA GLY A 14 13.35 -6.23 2.24
C GLY A 14 12.21 -7.25 2.27
N ASP A 15 12.52 -8.50 2.58
CA ASP A 15 11.56 -9.61 2.67
C ASP A 15 11.20 -9.98 4.12
N ARG A 16 11.46 -9.07 5.09
CA ARG A 16 11.23 -9.31 6.52
C ARG A 16 10.43 -8.21 7.17
N LEU A 17 9.65 -8.58 8.18
CA LEU A 17 8.97 -7.61 9.03
C LEU A 17 10.01 -6.73 9.74
N ALA A 18 9.74 -5.44 9.83
CA ALA A 18 10.49 -4.57 10.72
C ALA A 18 10.27 -4.99 12.18
N GLU A 19 11.12 -4.52 13.08
CA GLU A 19 10.98 -4.72 14.54
C GLU A 19 9.84 -3.85 15.11
N LEU A 20 8.61 -4.07 14.65
CA LEU A 20 7.43 -3.22 14.86
C LEU A 20 7.17 -2.93 16.35
N ALA A 21 7.38 -3.93 17.21
CA ALA A 21 7.15 -3.83 18.66
C ALA A 21 8.13 -2.88 19.37
N THR A 22 9.35 -2.73 18.83
CA THR A 22 10.37 -1.82 19.39
C THR A 22 10.14 -0.37 18.98
N MET A 23 9.42 -0.15 17.88
CA MET A 23 9.17 1.17 17.29
C MET A 23 7.97 1.90 17.91
N LYS A 24 7.95 2.00 19.25
CA LYS A 24 6.87 2.67 20.00
C LYS A 24 6.78 4.17 19.73
N ALA A 25 7.88 4.82 19.37
CA ALA A 25 7.92 6.25 19.05
C ALA A 25 7.41 6.60 17.63
N ALA A 26 7.20 5.61 16.75
CA ALA A 26 6.72 5.86 15.39
C ALA A 26 5.25 6.30 15.39
N VAL A 27 4.88 7.26 14.53
CA VAL A 27 3.48 7.72 14.39
C VAL A 27 2.62 6.65 13.72
N GLY A 28 3.21 5.88 12.82
CA GLY A 28 2.57 4.80 12.08
C GLY A 28 3.58 4.03 11.25
N PHE A 29 3.09 3.03 10.52
CA PHE A 29 3.91 2.19 9.65
C PHE A 29 3.57 2.45 8.19
N ALA A 30 4.56 2.40 7.31
CA ALA A 30 4.37 2.61 5.88
C ALA A 30 5.14 1.57 5.07
N SER A 31 4.57 1.14 3.95
CA SER A 31 5.27 0.38 2.92
C SER A 31 5.73 1.35 1.83
N PRO A 32 7.02 1.76 1.80
CA PRO A 32 7.54 2.65 0.76
C PRO A 32 7.60 1.95 -0.61
N HIS A 33 7.63 0.62 -0.60
CA HIS A 33 7.60 -0.21 -1.81
C HIS A 33 6.26 -0.92 -1.94
N PRO A 34 5.88 -1.30 -3.17
CA PRO A 34 4.68 -2.09 -3.37
C PRO A 34 4.75 -3.41 -2.61
N VAL A 35 3.62 -3.80 -2.03
CA VAL A 35 3.53 -5.09 -1.33
C VAL A 35 3.53 -6.20 -2.39
N SER A 36 4.51 -7.08 -2.31
CA SER A 36 4.64 -8.28 -3.15
C SER A 36 4.28 -9.58 -2.42
N ASP A 37 4.55 -9.67 -1.12
CA ASP A 37 4.25 -10.84 -0.29
C ASP A 37 3.00 -10.62 0.58
N TRP A 38 1.92 -11.30 0.21
CA TRP A 38 0.63 -11.24 0.91
C TRP A 38 0.64 -11.95 2.28
N GLY A 39 1.44 -13.00 2.43
CA GLY A 39 1.60 -13.71 3.70
C GLY A 39 2.34 -12.85 4.71
N LEU A 40 3.38 -12.15 4.27
CA LEU A 40 4.12 -11.18 5.06
C LEU A 40 3.23 -10.00 5.46
N LEU A 41 2.45 -9.44 4.53
CA LEU A 41 1.49 -8.36 4.82
C LEU A 41 0.47 -8.79 5.87
N ARG A 42 -0.11 -9.99 5.74
CA ARG A 42 -1.08 -10.51 6.73
C ARG A 42 -0.46 -10.53 8.12
N ARG A 43 0.72 -11.14 8.26
CA ARG A 43 1.44 -11.19 9.54
C ARG A 43 1.73 -9.77 10.06
N ALA A 44 2.17 -8.87 9.18
CA ALA A 44 2.43 -7.48 9.54
C ALA A 44 1.19 -6.82 10.15
N LEU A 45 0.02 -6.97 9.52
CA LEU A 45 -1.23 -6.40 9.99
C LEU A 45 -1.71 -7.02 11.31
N ASP A 46 -1.49 -8.32 11.52
CA ASP A 46 -1.75 -8.99 12.79
C ASP A 46 -0.86 -8.43 13.91
N TYR A 47 0.41 -8.12 13.61
CA TYR A 47 1.35 -7.51 14.58
C TYR A 47 1.06 -6.03 14.85
N VAL A 48 0.57 -5.28 13.87
CA VAL A 48 0.22 -3.86 14.08
C VAL A 48 -1.11 -3.71 14.80
N ARG A 49 -2.02 -4.70 14.72
CA ARG A 49 -3.36 -4.61 15.33
C ARG A 49 -3.34 -4.23 16.82
N PRO A 50 -2.51 -4.82 17.70
CA PRO A 50 -2.42 -4.42 19.11
C PRO A 50 -1.78 -3.04 19.32
N LEU A 51 -0.99 -2.56 18.36
CA LEU A 51 -0.34 -1.25 18.45
C LEU A 51 -1.30 -0.10 18.16
N ALA A 52 -2.46 -0.37 17.53
CA ALA A 52 -3.49 0.60 17.18
C ALA A 52 -2.96 1.83 16.40
N LYS A 53 -1.92 1.63 15.57
CA LYS A 53 -1.30 2.67 14.76
C LYS A 53 -1.73 2.59 13.30
N PRO A 54 -1.80 3.73 12.57
CA PRO A 54 -2.14 3.73 11.16
C PRO A 54 -1.07 3.02 10.32
N VAL A 55 -1.51 2.31 9.28
CA VAL A 55 -0.65 1.65 8.30
C VAL A 55 -0.91 2.22 6.91
N LEU A 56 0.14 2.71 6.25
CA LEU A 56 0.11 3.17 4.88
C LEU A 56 0.60 2.07 3.93
N LEU A 57 -0.21 1.71 2.95
CA LEU A 57 0.12 0.68 1.96
C LEU A 57 0.07 1.25 0.55
N TRP A 58 0.97 0.77 -0.31
CA TRP A 58 0.92 1.02 -1.74
C TRP A 58 0.63 -0.29 -2.47
N ALA A 59 -0.53 -0.35 -3.13
CA ALA A 59 -0.95 -1.49 -3.94
C ALA A 59 -0.50 -1.27 -5.39
N TRP A 60 0.54 -1.98 -5.81
CA TRP A 60 1.08 -1.90 -7.15
C TRP A 60 1.79 -3.20 -7.52
N ASP A 61 1.59 -3.67 -8.74
CA ASP A 61 2.25 -4.86 -9.27
C ASP A 61 3.30 -4.42 -10.30
N ARG A 62 4.58 -4.60 -9.95
CA ARG A 62 5.69 -4.24 -10.83
C ARG A 62 5.81 -5.16 -12.04
N GLY A 63 5.39 -6.42 -11.93
CA GLY A 63 5.41 -7.37 -13.04
C GLY A 63 4.39 -7.00 -14.10
N LEU A 64 3.18 -6.58 -13.67
CA LEU A 64 2.15 -6.10 -14.60
C LEU A 64 2.45 -4.70 -15.15
N ALA A 65 3.09 -3.83 -14.37
CA ALA A 65 3.44 -2.48 -14.82
C ALA A 65 4.61 -2.47 -15.82
N GLY A 66 5.57 -3.39 -15.67
CA GLY A 66 6.80 -3.39 -16.46
C GLY A 66 7.52 -2.05 -16.42
N ASP A 67 8.04 -1.62 -17.56
CA ASP A 67 8.66 -0.31 -17.78
C ASP A 67 7.66 0.74 -18.28
N GLY A 68 6.37 0.51 -18.08
CA GLY A 68 5.31 1.43 -18.46
C GLY A 68 5.46 2.79 -17.75
N CYS A 69 5.38 3.87 -18.51
CA CYS A 69 5.52 5.23 -17.98
C CYS A 69 4.20 6.02 -17.96
N LEU A 70 3.20 5.55 -18.71
CA LEU A 70 1.87 6.16 -18.76
C LEU A 70 0.79 5.09 -18.58
N TRP A 71 -0.38 5.46 -18.07
CA TRP A 71 -1.51 4.54 -18.03
C TRP A 71 -1.98 4.16 -19.42
N ASP A 72 -2.40 2.91 -19.57
CA ASP A 72 -3.02 2.40 -20.80
C ASP A 72 -4.25 3.24 -21.17
N GLY A 73 -4.17 3.91 -22.31
CA GLY A 73 -5.22 4.78 -22.81
C GLY A 73 -4.85 5.48 -24.12
N PRO A 74 -5.76 6.31 -24.65
CA PRO A 74 -5.55 7.00 -25.92
C PRO A 74 -4.27 7.86 -25.95
N LEU A 75 -3.87 8.40 -24.80
CA LEU A 75 -2.69 9.24 -24.69
C LEU A 75 -1.38 8.45 -24.79
N SER A 76 -1.29 7.23 -24.22
CA SER A 76 -0.10 6.39 -24.36
C SER A 76 0.08 5.92 -25.79
N LEU A 77 -1.02 5.57 -26.45
CA LEU A 77 -1.05 5.22 -27.88
C LEU A 77 -0.64 6.40 -28.76
N ALA A 78 -1.19 7.60 -28.51
CA ALA A 78 -0.89 8.79 -29.29
C ALA A 78 0.58 9.23 -29.16
N LEU A 79 1.19 9.05 -27.98
CA LEU A 79 2.59 9.40 -27.72
C LEU A 79 3.57 8.26 -28.02
N GLY A 80 3.09 7.05 -28.37
CA GLY A 80 3.93 5.87 -28.59
C GLY A 80 4.70 5.42 -27.34
N LEU A 81 4.21 5.74 -26.15
CA LEU A 81 4.88 5.45 -24.88
C LEU A 81 4.46 4.09 -24.32
N PRO A 82 5.37 3.36 -23.65
CA PRO A 82 5.04 2.14 -22.92
C PRO A 82 3.92 2.38 -21.90
N SER A 83 2.86 1.58 -22.00
CA SER A 83 1.67 1.72 -21.15
C SER A 83 1.66 0.77 -19.96
N VAL A 84 1.13 1.25 -18.83
CA VAL A 84 0.82 0.47 -17.63
C VAL A 84 -0.66 0.08 -17.66
N PRO A 85 -1.00 -1.22 -17.60
CA PRO A 85 -2.39 -1.64 -17.58
C PRO A 85 -3.03 -1.31 -16.22
N VAL A 86 -4.33 -1.01 -16.22
CA VAL A 86 -5.12 -0.76 -14.99
C VAL A 86 -5.05 -1.93 -14.00
N SER A 87 -4.87 -3.16 -14.49
CA SER A 87 -4.70 -4.35 -13.66
C SER A 87 -3.51 -4.26 -12.71
N ALA A 88 -2.45 -3.51 -13.06
CA ALA A 88 -1.26 -3.33 -12.23
C ALA A 88 -1.56 -2.63 -10.89
N GLU A 89 -2.62 -1.84 -10.81
CA GLU A 89 -3.10 -1.26 -9.54
C GLU A 89 -4.26 -2.07 -8.96
N VAL A 90 -5.20 -2.51 -9.81
CA VAL A 90 -6.46 -3.11 -9.36
C VAL A 90 -6.28 -4.51 -8.77
N ALA A 91 -5.42 -5.35 -9.35
CA ALA A 91 -5.18 -6.71 -8.87
C ALA A 91 -4.55 -6.74 -7.46
N PRO A 92 -3.42 -6.05 -7.20
CA PRO A 92 -2.84 -6.01 -5.87
C PRO A 92 -3.76 -5.29 -4.88
N LEU A 93 -4.52 -4.27 -5.32
CA LEU A 93 -5.50 -3.61 -4.47
C LEU A 93 -6.58 -4.58 -3.97
N ALA A 94 -7.12 -5.42 -4.84
CA ALA A 94 -8.10 -6.44 -4.45
C ALA A 94 -7.51 -7.43 -3.43
N ALA A 95 -6.25 -7.85 -3.62
CA ALA A 95 -5.56 -8.72 -2.67
C ALA A 95 -5.36 -8.05 -1.30
N VAL A 96 -4.91 -6.78 -1.27
CA VAL A 96 -4.77 -6.01 -0.02
C VAL A 96 -6.12 -5.93 0.71
N LEU A 97 -7.19 -5.60 0.00
CA LEU A 97 -8.53 -5.51 0.60
C LEU A 97 -9.01 -6.85 1.19
N ALA A 98 -8.73 -7.96 0.51
CA ALA A 98 -9.03 -9.29 1.04
C ALA A 98 -8.24 -9.58 2.32
N VAL A 99 -6.95 -9.28 2.36
CA VAL A 99 -6.11 -9.47 3.56
C VAL A 99 -6.60 -8.58 4.71
N VAL A 100 -6.90 -7.30 4.43
CA VAL A 100 -7.42 -6.34 5.41
C VAL A 100 -8.78 -6.78 5.96
N ALA A 101 -9.66 -7.33 5.12
CA ALA A 101 -10.94 -7.85 5.56
C ALA A 101 -10.76 -9.03 6.54
N THR A 102 -9.72 -9.87 6.36
CA THR A 102 -9.45 -10.99 7.27
C THR A 102 -8.81 -10.57 8.60
N THR A 103 -7.92 -9.58 8.60
CA THR A 103 -7.25 -9.11 9.82
C THR A 103 -8.05 -8.05 10.59
N GLY A 104 -8.93 -7.32 9.89
CA GLY A 104 -9.73 -6.24 10.47
C GLY A 104 -8.92 -5.00 10.85
N THR A 105 -7.64 -4.92 10.45
CA THR A 105 -6.76 -3.79 10.76
C THR A 105 -7.03 -2.64 9.79
N PRO A 106 -7.33 -1.42 10.26
CA PRO A 106 -7.54 -0.28 9.38
C PRO A 106 -6.24 0.11 8.69
N VAL A 107 -6.29 0.21 7.35
CA VAL A 107 -5.16 0.64 6.52
C VAL A 107 -5.55 1.83 5.66
N HIS A 108 -4.56 2.63 5.29
CA HIS A 108 -4.72 3.71 4.32
C HIS A 108 -3.95 3.34 3.05
N LEU A 109 -4.68 3.37 1.93
CA LEU A 109 -4.15 3.04 0.61
C LEU A 109 -3.66 4.31 -0.07
N MET A 110 -2.37 4.35 -0.38
CA MET A 110 -1.72 5.47 -1.04
C MET A 110 -1.70 5.28 -2.57
N ARG A 111 -1.56 6.41 -3.29
CA ARG A 111 -1.23 6.45 -4.73
C ARG A 111 -2.24 5.73 -5.64
N ILE A 112 -3.51 5.73 -5.27
CA ILE A 112 -4.60 5.27 -6.13
C ILE A 112 -4.77 6.28 -7.26
N ALA A 113 -4.51 5.87 -8.50
CA ALA A 113 -4.60 6.74 -9.66
C ALA A 113 -5.74 6.33 -10.61
N THR A 114 -6.23 5.10 -10.54
CA THR A 114 -7.27 4.61 -11.45
C THR A 114 -8.66 4.77 -10.87
N ALA A 115 -9.63 5.12 -11.71
CA ALA A 115 -11.04 5.20 -11.28
C ALA A 115 -11.58 3.83 -10.81
N ALA A 116 -11.06 2.74 -11.38
CA ALA A 116 -11.37 1.37 -10.95
C ALA A 116 -10.80 1.07 -9.55
N GLY A 117 -9.56 1.49 -9.27
CA GLY A 117 -8.95 1.41 -7.95
C GLY A 117 -9.70 2.25 -6.92
N TRP A 118 -10.04 3.49 -7.27
CA TRP A 118 -10.85 4.37 -6.41
C TRP A 118 -12.19 3.75 -6.04
N ARG A 119 -12.93 3.20 -7.02
CA ARG A 119 -14.23 2.54 -6.79
C ARG A 119 -14.13 1.34 -5.85
N ARG A 120 -13.01 0.62 -5.87
CA ARG A 120 -12.78 -0.54 -4.99
C ARG A 120 -12.26 -0.14 -3.63
N SER A 121 -11.60 1.01 -3.52
CA SER A 121 -11.15 1.51 -2.23
C SER A 121 -12.38 1.74 -1.35
N PRO A 122 -12.40 1.18 -0.13
CA PRO A 122 -13.55 1.34 0.76
C PRO A 122 -13.73 2.84 1.00
N GLY A 123 -14.89 3.38 0.62
CA GLY A 123 -15.26 4.77 0.84
C GLY A 123 -15.44 5.05 2.32
N ARG A 124 -14.35 5.14 3.08
CA ARG A 124 -14.38 5.49 4.51
C ARG A 124 -13.95 6.94 4.66
N ARG A 125 -14.95 7.83 4.57
CA ARG A 125 -14.84 9.21 5.07
C ARG A 125 -14.38 9.17 6.53
N ARG A 126 -13.39 10.02 6.82
CA ARG A 126 -12.83 10.43 8.12
C ARG A 126 -13.53 9.80 9.34
N ARG A 127 -12.79 8.97 10.08
CA ARG A 127 -12.89 8.97 11.54
C ARG A 127 -11.54 9.36 12.08
N ASP A 128 -11.51 10.54 12.68
CA ASP A 128 -10.69 10.86 13.83
C ASP A 128 -9.19 10.55 13.67
N CYS A 129 -8.51 11.39 12.90
CA CYS A 129 -7.13 11.74 13.24
C CYS A 129 -7.22 12.84 14.33
N PRO A 130 -6.46 12.77 15.43
CA PRO A 130 -6.19 13.95 16.25
C PRO A 130 -5.48 15.04 15.44
#